data_AF-A0A7S2IYY4-F1
#
_entry.id   AF-A0A7S2IYY4-F1
#
_cell.length_a   1.000
_cell.length_b   1.000
_cell.length_c   1.000
_cell.angle_alpha   90.00
_cell.angle_beta   90.00
_cell.angle_gamma   90.00
#
_symmetry.space_group_name_H-M   'P 1'
#
loop_
_entity.id
_entity.type
_entity.pdbx_description
1 polymer ?
#
loop_
_entity_poly.entity_id
_entity_poly.type
_entity_poly.pdbx_seq_one_letter_code
_entity_poly.pdbx_strand_id
1 'polypeptide(L)'
;DVHADVAAMLEVSVLFINCHGVNLAAAPPGAADPSASMRVVTADGRRLMSTVQKVVNQYEGAVNKMLVDDKGTLIISALGLPPRPHADDAARAVGLALELVGTLKKHRSTYYDRQRTSMARTRASDLRLTECEPEGMASMGRGSSEAGEG
;
A
#
# COMPACT_ATOMS: atom_id res chain seq x y z
N ASP A 1 4.88 -29.48 31.56
CA ASP A 1 5.79 -29.18 30.44
C ASP A 1 5.19 -28.18 29.48
N VAL A 2 5.68 -26.94 29.50
CA VAL A 2 5.20 -25.86 28.59
C VAL A 2 6.34 -25.35 27.68
N HIS A 3 7.43 -26.11 27.58
CA HIS A 3 8.43 -25.91 26.52
C HIS A 3 7.90 -26.56 25.24
N ALA A 4 6.86 -25.94 24.65
CA ALA A 4 6.67 -26.10 23.22
C ALA A 4 7.99 -25.64 22.58
N ASP A 5 8.63 -26.52 21.82
CA ASP A 5 9.93 -26.28 21.23
C ASP A 5 9.81 -25.09 20.25
N VAL A 6 10.15 -23.89 20.74
CA VAL A 6 9.96 -22.63 19.99
C VAL A 6 10.94 -22.57 18.82
N ALA A 7 12.03 -23.34 18.90
CA ALA A 7 13.02 -23.50 17.84
C ALA A 7 12.72 -24.77 17.03
N ALA A 8 11.80 -24.67 16.09
CA ALA A 8 11.44 -25.77 15.19
C ALA A 8 11.42 -25.32 13.73
N MET A 9 11.76 -26.24 12.82
CA MET A 9 11.53 -26.06 11.39
C MET A 9 10.12 -26.58 11.08
N LEU A 10 9.22 -25.66 10.71
CA LEU A 10 7.80 -25.94 10.52
C LEU A 10 7.34 -25.50 9.15
N GLU A 11 6.38 -26.24 8.60
CA GLU A 11 5.61 -25.79 7.44
C GLU A 11 4.60 -24.74 7.91
N VAL A 12 4.73 -23.52 7.39
CA VAL A 12 3.90 -22.38 7.78
C VAL A 12 3.46 -21.59 6.56
N SER A 13 2.25 -21.05 6.63
CA SER A 13 1.76 -20.10 5.63
C SER A 13 2.03 -18.68 6.11
N VAL A 14 2.81 -17.91 5.35
CA VAL A 14 3.21 -16.54 5.72
C VAL A 14 2.49 -15.53 4.84
N LEU A 15 1.89 -14.53 5.49
CA LEU A 15 1.27 -13.39 4.83
C LEU A 15 2.13 -12.14 5.01
N PHE A 16 2.47 -11.51 3.90
CA PHE A 16 3.04 -10.16 3.85
C PHE A 16 1.93 -9.17 3.54
N ILE A 17 1.55 -8.38 4.54
CA ILE A 17 0.42 -7.46 4.48
C ILE A 17 0.97 -6.05 4.35
N ASN A 18 0.96 -5.51 3.13
CA ASN A 18 1.39 -4.14 2.89
C ASN A 18 0.21 -3.16 3.06
N CYS A 19 0.32 -2.29 4.05
CA CYS A 19 -0.68 -1.29 4.39
C CYS A 19 -0.34 0.06 3.76
N HIS A 20 -0.47 0.14 2.43
CA HIS A 20 -0.27 1.40 1.70
C HIS A 20 -1.23 2.50 2.20
N GLY A 21 -0.68 3.68 2.49
CA GLY A 21 -1.44 4.83 2.97
C GLY A 21 -1.60 4.90 4.50
N VAL A 22 -0.91 4.03 5.24
CA VAL A 22 -0.64 4.21 6.66
C VAL A 22 0.87 4.25 6.82
N ASN A 23 1.45 5.45 6.86
CA ASN A 23 2.85 5.62 7.19
C ASN A 23 2.94 6.24 8.60
N LEU A 24 3.42 5.40 9.52
CA LEU A 24 3.56 5.68 10.94
C LEU A 24 4.91 6.32 11.29
N ALA A 25 5.84 6.41 10.33
CA ALA A 25 7.15 7.04 10.51
C ALA A 25 7.11 8.54 10.17
N ALA A 26 6.22 8.94 9.26
CA ALA A 26 6.11 10.33 8.85
C ALA A 26 5.11 11.10 9.73
N ALA A 27 5.56 12.22 10.28
CA ALA A 27 4.66 13.21 10.85
C ALA A 27 3.77 13.78 9.74
N PRO A 28 2.49 14.07 10.02
CA PRO A 28 1.62 14.77 9.08
C PRO A 28 2.23 16.13 8.68
N PRO A 29 2.59 16.38 7.40
CA PRO A 29 2.99 17.70 6.93
C PRO A 29 1.98 18.80 7.33
N GLY A 30 2.52 19.88 7.89
CA GLY A 30 1.74 21.06 8.31
C GLY A 30 1.17 21.00 9.73
N ALA A 31 1.47 19.95 10.51
CA ALA A 31 1.11 19.95 11.92
C ALA A 31 2.00 20.90 12.72
N ALA A 32 1.42 22.01 13.18
CA ALA A 32 2.12 23.02 13.99
C ALA A 32 2.53 22.51 15.38
N ASP A 33 1.88 21.45 15.86
CA ASP A 33 2.13 20.83 17.16
C ASP A 33 2.62 19.37 17.00
N PRO A 34 3.86 19.06 17.42
CA PRO A 34 4.40 17.69 17.46
C PRO A 34 3.54 16.72 18.28
N SER A 35 2.86 17.20 19.33
CA SER A 35 2.04 16.34 20.20
C SER A 35 0.75 15.89 19.50
N ALA A 36 0.13 16.78 18.73
CA ALA A 36 -1.04 16.47 17.91
C ALA A 36 -0.72 15.44 16.81
N SER A 37 0.44 15.58 16.17
CA SER A 37 0.97 14.64 15.18
C SER A 37 1.10 13.22 15.73
N MET A 38 1.73 13.10 16.91
CA MET A 38 1.95 11.81 17.56
C MET A 38 0.63 11.10 17.91
N ARG A 39 -0.38 11.85 18.35
CA ARG A 39 -1.71 11.29 18.67
C ARG A 39 -2.40 10.69 17.46
N VAL A 40 -2.30 11.35 16.29
CA VAL A 40 -2.86 10.83 15.03
C VAL A 40 -2.15 9.55 14.60
N VAL A 41 -0.82 9.56 14.58
CA VAL A 41 -0.01 8.39 14.22
C VAL A 41 -0.30 7.21 15.15
N THR A 42 -0.36 7.46 16.47
CA THR A 42 -0.66 6.41 17.45
C THR A 42 -2.09 5.88 17.29
N ALA A 43 -3.07 6.75 17.01
CA ALA A 43 -4.44 6.33 16.78
C ALA A 43 -4.57 5.47 15.52
N ASP A 44 -3.94 5.86 14.42
CA ASP A 44 -3.90 5.10 13.16
C ASP A 44 -3.20 3.75 13.35
N GLY A 45 -2.05 3.73 14.03
CA GLY A 45 -1.31 2.50 14.34
C GLY A 45 -2.12 1.54 15.20
N ARG A 46 -2.75 2.03 16.27
CA ARG A 46 -3.62 1.22 17.14
C ARG A 46 -4.83 0.67 16.38
N ARG A 47 -5.46 1.48 15.54
CA ARG A 47 -6.62 1.07 14.74
C ARG A 47 -6.22 0.02 13.71
N LEU A 48 -5.10 0.21 13.02
CA LEU A 48 -4.56 -0.77 12.08
C LEU A 48 -4.25 -2.09 12.78
N MET A 49 -3.44 -2.05 13.84
CA MET A 49 -3.01 -3.25 14.56
C MET A 49 -4.19 -4.00 15.18
N SER A 50 -5.11 -3.31 15.86
CA SER A 50 -6.31 -3.96 16.43
C SER A 50 -7.19 -4.62 15.37
N THR A 51 -7.32 -4.01 14.20
CA THR A 51 -8.09 -4.56 13.08
C THR A 51 -7.42 -5.81 12.52
N VAL A 52 -6.12 -5.73 12.19
CA VAL A 52 -5.37 -6.87 11.64
C VAL A 52 -5.36 -8.02 12.64
N GLN A 53 -5.05 -7.74 13.90
CA GLN A 53 -4.94 -8.76 14.93
C GLN A 53 -6.29 -9.43 15.20
N LYS A 54 -7.40 -8.67 15.16
CA LYS A 54 -8.75 -9.25 15.27
C LYS A 54 -9.01 -10.27 14.16
N VAL A 55 -8.73 -9.91 12.91
CA VAL A 55 -8.95 -10.82 11.76
C VAL A 55 -7.98 -12.00 11.82
N VAL A 56 -6.69 -11.77 12.00
CA VAL A 56 -5.67 -12.83 12.10
C VAL A 56 -6.02 -13.85 13.20
N ASN A 57 -6.48 -13.39 14.36
CA ASN A 57 -6.88 -14.26 15.46
C ASN A 57 -8.14 -15.10 15.15
N GLN A 58 -9.05 -14.63 14.29
CA GLN A 58 -10.21 -15.42 13.85
C GLN A 58 -9.80 -16.62 12.98
N TYR A 59 -8.67 -16.49 12.27
CA TYR A 59 -8.05 -17.58 11.52
C TYR A 59 -6.97 -18.30 12.33
N GLU A 60 -6.90 -18.04 13.64
CA GLU A 60 -5.93 -18.62 14.58
C GLU A 60 -4.46 -18.48 14.17
N GLY A 61 -4.17 -17.50 13.31
CA GLY A 61 -2.81 -17.10 12.99
C GLY A 61 -2.21 -16.22 14.09
N ALA A 62 -0.96 -15.85 13.89
CA ALA A 62 -0.27 -14.88 14.74
C ALA A 62 0.35 -13.77 13.89
N VAL A 63 0.29 -12.54 14.39
CA VAL A 63 1.11 -11.44 13.87
C VAL A 63 2.51 -11.61 14.45
N ASN A 64 3.50 -11.76 13.57
CA ASN A 64 4.89 -11.99 13.97
C ASN A 64 5.67 -10.67 14.05
N LYS A 65 5.55 -9.82 13.02
CA LYS A 65 6.31 -8.57 12.93
C LYS A 65 5.48 -7.46 12.33
N MET A 66 5.74 -6.24 12.78
CA MET A 66 5.26 -5.01 12.16
C MET A 66 6.47 -4.14 11.88
N LEU A 67 6.65 -3.78 10.61
CA LEU A 67 7.76 -2.99 10.11
C LEU A 67 7.19 -1.69 9.57
N VAL A 68 7.86 -0.58 9.87
CA VAL A 68 7.50 0.75 9.40
C VAL A 68 8.68 1.30 8.64
N ASP A 69 8.47 1.68 7.39
CA ASP A 69 9.48 2.22 6.49
C ASP A 69 8.93 3.46 5.74
N ASP A 70 9.75 4.09 4.93
CA ASP A 70 9.40 5.24 4.10
C ASP A 70 8.24 4.97 3.13
N LYS A 71 8.14 3.74 2.62
CA LYS A 71 7.09 3.25 1.72
C LYS A 71 5.78 2.89 2.42
N GLY A 72 5.77 2.81 3.75
CA GLY A 72 4.58 2.51 4.54
C GLY A 72 4.80 1.43 5.60
N THR A 73 3.69 0.87 6.05
CA THR A 73 3.67 -0.14 7.12
C THR A 73 3.49 -1.54 6.53
N LEU A 74 4.41 -2.45 6.85
CA LEU A 74 4.37 -3.87 6.48
C LEU A 74 4.08 -4.72 7.73
N ILE A 75 3.09 -5.59 7.66
CA ILE A 75 2.78 -6.54 8.74
C ILE A 75 3.03 -7.95 8.22
N ILE A 76 3.76 -8.74 9.00
CA ILE A 76 4.04 -10.15 8.73
C ILE A 76 3.19 -10.97 9.69
N SER A 77 2.31 -11.81 9.14
CA SER A 77 1.50 -12.77 9.90
C SER A 77 1.77 -14.19 9.42
N ALA A 78 1.55 -15.18 10.29
CA ALA A 78 1.77 -16.58 9.96
C ALA A 78 0.67 -17.48 10.54
N LEU A 79 0.36 -18.54 9.81
CA LEU A 79 -0.48 -19.67 10.21
C LEU A 79 0.40 -20.93 10.24
N GLY A 80 0.05 -21.91 11.07
CA GLY A 80 0.89 -23.11 11.29
C GLY A 80 1.85 -23.00 12.46
N LEU A 81 1.84 -21.89 13.21
CA LEU A 81 2.69 -21.72 14.39
C LEU A 81 2.12 -22.48 15.60
N PRO A 82 2.97 -23.11 16.43
CA PRO A 82 2.53 -23.68 17.69
C PRO A 82 1.87 -22.61 18.57
N PRO A 83 0.74 -22.91 19.24
CA PRO A 83 0.16 -24.24 19.49
C PRO A 83 -0.95 -24.66 18.51
N ARG A 84 -1.15 -23.96 17.38
CA ARG A 84 -2.34 -24.13 16.52
C ARG A 84 -2.02 -24.44 15.04
N PRO A 85 -1.22 -25.47 14.73
CA PRO A 85 -1.07 -25.91 13.35
C PRO A 85 -2.33 -26.64 12.87
N HIS A 86 -2.75 -26.34 11.64
CA HIS A 86 -3.88 -27.00 10.98
C HIS A 86 -3.47 -27.54 9.61
N ALA A 87 -4.07 -28.66 9.21
CA ALA A 87 -3.78 -29.28 7.91
C ALA A 87 -4.18 -28.39 6.72
N ASP A 88 -5.14 -27.49 6.92
CA ASP A 88 -5.69 -26.60 5.90
C ASP A 88 -5.17 -25.15 6.00
N ASP A 89 -4.06 -24.92 6.73
CA ASP A 89 -3.51 -23.57 6.97
C ASP A 89 -3.22 -22.79 5.67
N ALA A 90 -2.88 -23.47 4.57
CA ALA A 90 -2.73 -22.85 3.27
C ALA A 90 -4.05 -22.24 2.74
N ALA A 91 -5.15 -22.98 2.83
CA ALA A 91 -6.47 -22.49 2.40
C ALA A 91 -6.97 -21.37 3.33
N ARG A 92 -6.75 -21.54 4.64
CA ARG A 92 -7.08 -20.52 5.66
C ARG A 92 -6.29 -19.24 5.45
N ALA A 93 -5.01 -19.32 5.09
CA ALA A 93 -4.19 -18.17 4.78
C ALA A 93 -4.72 -17.37 3.59
N VAL A 94 -5.24 -18.04 2.56
CA VAL A 94 -5.92 -17.36 1.44
C VAL A 94 -7.20 -16.68 1.90
N GLY A 95 -8.03 -17.35 2.69
CA GLY A 95 -9.25 -16.76 3.27
C GLY A 95 -8.95 -15.52 4.12
N LEU A 96 -7.96 -15.62 5.02
CA LEU A 96 -7.45 -14.53 5.82
C LEU A 96 -6.98 -13.35 4.96
N ALA A 97 -6.22 -13.62 3.89
CA ALA A 97 -5.75 -12.56 2.99
C ALA A 97 -6.91 -11.82 2.33
N LEU A 98 -7.93 -12.53 1.85
CA LEU A 98 -9.12 -11.94 1.23
C LEU A 98 -9.92 -11.10 2.23
N GLU A 99 -10.10 -11.58 3.46
CA GLU A 99 -10.81 -10.86 4.51
C GLU A 99 -10.05 -9.61 4.95
N LEU A 100 -8.72 -9.69 5.07
CA LEU A 100 -7.87 -8.53 5.36
C LEU A 100 -7.97 -7.47 4.26
N VAL A 101 -7.96 -7.87 2.98
CA VAL A 101 -8.15 -6.93 1.87
C VAL A 101 -9.51 -6.22 1.97
N GLY A 102 -10.59 -6.97 2.24
CA GLY A 102 -11.94 -6.40 2.38
C GLY A 102 -12.07 -5.48 3.60
N THR A 103 -11.44 -5.85 4.71
CA THR A 103 -11.50 -5.11 5.96
C THR A 103 -10.64 -3.85 5.88
N LEU A 104 -9.35 -3.97 5.55
CA LEU A 104 -8.40 -2.85 5.54
C LEU A 104 -8.74 -1.77 4.50
N LYS A 105 -9.42 -2.11 3.40
CA LYS A 105 -9.97 -1.11 2.47
C LYS A 105 -10.91 -0.10 3.15
N LYS A 106 -11.61 -0.50 4.22
CA LYS A 106 -12.49 0.39 5.01
C LYS A 106 -11.70 1.26 6.00
N HIS A 107 -10.43 0.95 6.22
CA HIS A 107 -9.58 1.58 7.25
C HIS A 107 -8.50 2.50 6.67
N ARG A 108 -8.68 3.05 5.46
CA ARG A 108 -7.75 4.03 4.89
C ARG A 108 -7.55 5.21 5.85
N SER A 109 -6.30 5.62 6.05
CA SER A 109 -6.01 6.86 6.78
C SER A 109 -6.55 8.04 5.97
N THR A 110 -7.43 8.82 6.58
CA THR A 110 -8.00 10.04 6.00
C THR A 110 -6.92 11.09 5.68
N TYR A 111 -5.75 10.96 6.31
CA TYR A 111 -4.65 11.91 6.18
C TYR A 111 -3.86 11.69 4.87
N TYR A 112 -3.53 10.44 4.52
CA TYR A 112 -2.84 10.11 3.27
C TYR A 112 -3.74 10.22 2.02
N ASP A 113 -5.05 10.02 2.15
CA ASP A 113 -5.96 10.16 1.01
C ASP A 113 -5.97 11.61 0.47
N ARG A 114 -5.81 12.60 1.38
CA ARG A 114 -5.72 14.03 1.05
C ARG A 114 -4.44 14.37 0.24
N GLN A 115 -3.31 13.75 0.59
CA GLN A 115 -2.04 13.87 -0.13
C GLN A 115 -2.09 13.20 -1.51
N ARG A 116 -2.78 12.05 -1.63
CA ARG A 116 -2.95 11.36 -2.91
C ARG A 116 -3.79 12.17 -3.88
N THR A 117 -4.82 12.88 -3.42
CA THR A 117 -5.60 13.79 -4.26
C THR A 117 -4.82 15.04 -4.70
N SER A 118 -3.84 15.52 -3.92
CA SER A 118 -2.99 16.65 -4.36
C SER A 118 -1.94 16.19 -5.37
N MET A 119 -1.28 15.05 -5.16
CA MET A 119 -0.28 14.53 -6.10
C MET A 119 -0.87 13.89 -7.36
N ALA A 120 -2.08 13.34 -7.30
CA ALA A 120 -2.80 12.88 -8.49
C ALA A 120 -3.19 14.06 -9.40
N ARG A 121 -3.47 15.25 -8.82
CA ARG A 121 -3.65 16.48 -9.60
C ARG A 121 -2.34 16.93 -10.25
N THR A 122 -1.21 16.83 -9.55
CA THR A 122 0.12 17.17 -10.11
C THR A 122 0.56 16.21 -11.22
N ARG A 123 0.33 14.90 -11.07
CA ARG A 123 0.60 13.93 -12.15
C ARG A 123 -0.32 14.10 -13.36
N ALA A 124 -1.57 14.51 -13.16
CA ALA A 124 -2.48 14.80 -14.26
C ALA A 124 -2.11 16.08 -15.04
N SER A 125 -1.45 17.06 -14.38
CA SER A 125 -0.87 18.22 -15.06
C SER A 125 0.47 17.93 -15.73
N ASP A 126 1.28 17.02 -15.19
CA ASP A 126 2.59 16.67 -15.75
C ASP A 126 2.51 15.72 -16.96
N LEU A 127 1.42 14.97 -17.12
CA LEU A 127 1.19 14.10 -18.29
C LEU A 127 0.79 14.86 -19.58
N ARG A 128 0.85 16.19 -19.60
CA ARG A 128 0.62 17.03 -20.80
C ARG A 128 1.90 17.59 -21.44
N LEU A 129 3.07 17.12 -21.05
CA LEU A 129 4.34 17.55 -21.66
C LEU A 129 5.19 16.33 -22.00
N THR A 130 4.79 15.57 -23.02
CA THR A 130 5.65 14.70 -23.83
C THR A 130 4.86 14.21 -25.05
N GLU A 131 4.31 15.14 -25.83
CA GLU A 131 4.17 14.88 -27.26
C GLU A 131 5.47 15.36 -27.90
N CYS A 132 6.36 14.40 -28.18
CA CYS A 132 7.53 14.62 -29.02
C CYS A 132 7.05 15.11 -30.38
N GLU A 133 7.39 16.34 -30.75
CA GLU A 133 7.35 16.80 -32.14
C GLU A 133 8.22 15.85 -32.99
N PRO A 134 7.68 15.19 -34.03
CA PRO A 134 8.51 14.44 -34.94
C PRO A 134 9.15 15.41 -35.95
N GLU A 135 10.45 15.68 -35.76
CA GLU A 135 11.25 16.28 -36.82
C GLU A 135 11.41 15.29 -38.00
N GLY A 136 11.02 15.73 -39.20
CA GLY A 136 11.74 15.42 -40.44
C GLY A 136 11.10 14.44 -41.43
N MET A 137 10.88 14.97 -42.65
CA MET A 137 10.87 14.29 -43.96
C MET A 137 9.63 13.52 -44.45
N ALA A 138 8.85 14.19 -45.32
CA ALA A 138 8.53 13.65 -46.64
C ALA A 138 8.25 14.79 -47.65
N SER A 139 8.76 14.59 -48.86
CA SER A 139 8.90 15.49 -50.00
C SER A 139 7.69 15.45 -50.96
N MET A 140 7.77 16.30 -52.01
CA MET A 140 6.91 16.44 -53.21
C MET A 140 5.77 17.46 -53.04
N GLY A 141 5.58 18.49 -53.86
CA GLY A 141 6.00 18.76 -55.24
C GLY A 141 4.75 19.04 -56.09
N ARG A 142 4.60 20.31 -56.55
CA ARG A 142 3.76 20.88 -57.65
C ARG A 142 3.65 22.40 -57.36
N GLY A 143 4.21 23.35 -58.14
CA GLY A 143 3.94 23.66 -59.56
C GLY A 143 2.47 24.11 -59.70
N SER A 144 2.06 25.28 -60.18
CA SER A 144 2.67 26.46 -60.83
C SER A 144 1.57 27.55 -60.88
N SER A 145 1.95 28.78 -61.21
CA SER A 145 1.24 29.73 -62.11
C SER A 145 0.94 31.10 -61.52
N GLU A 146 1.52 32.06 -62.23
CA GLU A 146 1.34 33.51 -62.22
C GLU A 146 -0.09 33.94 -62.61
N ALA A 147 -0.50 35.08 -62.06
CA ALA A 147 -1.34 36.15 -62.65
C ALA A 147 -1.41 37.25 -61.54
N GLY A 148 -1.09 38.52 -61.73
CA GLY A 148 -1.33 39.38 -62.89
C GLY A 148 -2.63 40.16 -62.66
N GLU A 149 -2.50 41.50 -62.56
CA GLU A 149 -3.57 42.54 -62.57
C GLU A 149 -4.29 42.80 -61.21
N GLY A 150 -4.40 44.04 -60.70
CA GLY A 150 -4.10 45.37 -61.25
C GLY A 150 -4.10 46.45 -60.17
#